data_AF-A0A3D1TYD5-F1
#
_entry.id   AF-A0A3D1TYD5-F1
#
_cell.length_a   1.000
_cell.length_b   1.000
_cell.length_c   1.000
_cell.angle_alpha   90.00
_cell.angle_beta   90.00
_cell.angle_gamma   90.00
#
_symmetry.space_group_name_H-M   'P 1'
#
loop_
_entity.id
_entity.type
_entity.pdbx_description
1 polymer ?
#
loop_
_entity_poly.entity_id
_entity_poly.type
_entity_poly.pdbx_seq_one_letter_code
_entity_poly.pdbx_strand_id
1 'polypeptide(L)'
;TNSIWFAAVGAFILGVPYYWNYTAYAAVTSIAVIGLYIAYILPVILRRLNADNFHAGPWHLGRWSTPIGWIAIVWVVFITVLFMLPQVWPVTRDTFNYTPVAVGAVFLFAWIYWMVSARHWFKGPRVQGSEEELEAIERDLTVVGSTTSAAASAE
;
A
#
# COMPACT_ATOMS: atom_id res chain seq x y z
N THR A 1 -0.60 -3.92 22.86
CA THR A 1 -1.29 -2.78 23.50
C THR A 1 -0.59 -1.45 23.30
N ASN A 2 0.74 -1.34 23.50
CA ASN A 2 1.46 -0.06 23.34
C ASN A 2 1.36 0.56 21.93
N SER A 3 1.42 -0.27 20.88
CA SER A 3 1.24 0.18 19.48
C SER A 3 -0.15 0.76 19.19
N ILE A 4 -1.18 0.21 19.84
CA ILE A 4 -2.56 0.70 19.71
C ILE A 4 -2.68 2.11 20.28
N TRP A 5 -2.13 2.33 21.48
CA TRP A 5 -2.10 3.65 22.09
C TRP A 5 -1.29 4.66 21.28
N PHE A 6 -0.15 4.25 20.72
CA PHE A 6 0.65 5.10 19.84
C PHE A 6 -0.15 5.54 18.61
N ALA A 7 -0.81 4.59 17.92
CA ALA A 7 -1.64 4.89 16.76
C ALA A 7 -2.84 5.79 17.12
N ALA A 8 -3.52 5.50 18.22
CA ALA A 8 -4.69 6.26 18.67
C ALA A 8 -4.33 7.71 19.05
N VAL A 9 -3.30 7.89 19.89
CA VAL A 9 -2.83 9.22 20.30
C VAL A 9 -2.26 9.99 19.09
N GLY A 10 -1.50 9.31 18.23
CA GLY A 10 -0.98 9.91 17.00
C GLY A 10 -2.09 10.40 16.08
N ALA A 11 -3.12 9.59 15.84
CA ALA A 11 -4.28 9.99 15.03
C ALA A 11 -5.03 11.18 15.63
N PHE A 12 -5.17 11.22 16.96
CA PHE A 12 -5.79 12.37 17.64
C PHE A 12 -4.98 13.65 17.43
N ILE A 13 -3.66 13.60 17.63
CA ILE A 13 -2.76 14.76 17.40
C ILE A 13 -2.84 15.25 15.96
N LEU A 14 -2.87 14.32 15.00
CA LEU A 14 -2.99 14.65 13.57
C LEU A 14 -4.33 15.30 13.20
N GLY A 15 -5.37 15.16 14.03
CA GLY A 15 -6.67 15.84 13.88
C GLY A 15 -6.71 17.27 14.43
N VAL A 16 -5.86 17.60 15.41
CA VAL A 16 -5.80 18.93 16.06
C VAL A 16 -5.63 20.11 15.09
N PRO A 17 -4.82 20.02 14.00
CA PRO A 17 -4.65 21.12 13.05
C PRO A 17 -5.95 21.66 12.46
N TYR A 18 -7.03 20.86 12.41
CA TYR A 18 -8.33 21.27 11.90
C TYR A 18 -8.88 22.52 12.62
N TYR A 19 -8.59 22.69 13.92
CA TYR A 19 -9.07 23.83 14.70
C TYR A 19 -8.47 25.18 14.29
N TRP A 20 -7.26 25.18 13.70
CA TRP A 20 -6.57 26.40 13.29
C TRP A 20 -6.61 26.62 11.79
N ASN A 21 -6.39 25.57 11.01
CA ASN A 21 -6.27 25.69 9.56
C ASN A 21 -6.78 24.42 8.88
N TYR A 22 -7.88 24.56 8.13
CA TYR A 22 -8.47 23.50 7.33
C TYR A 22 -7.49 22.91 6.31
N THR A 23 -6.71 23.76 5.63
CA THR A 23 -5.68 23.34 4.65
C THR A 23 -4.60 22.47 5.31
N ALA A 24 -4.21 22.78 6.55
CA ALA A 24 -3.24 21.96 7.29
C ALA A 24 -3.80 20.55 7.58
N TYR A 25 -5.06 20.45 8.01
CA TYR A 25 -5.72 19.16 8.23
C TYR A 25 -5.93 18.38 6.91
N ALA A 26 -6.32 19.07 5.84
CA ALA A 26 -6.45 18.48 4.51
C ALA A 26 -5.12 17.88 4.05
N ALA A 27 -4.00 18.58 4.25
CA ALA A 27 -2.67 18.07 3.91
C ALA A 27 -2.31 16.81 4.70
N VAL A 28 -2.58 16.77 6.02
CA VAL A 28 -2.36 15.58 6.85
C VAL A 28 -3.17 14.39 6.34
N THR A 29 -4.44 14.59 6.03
CA THR A 29 -5.32 13.55 5.49
C THR A 29 -4.81 13.04 4.14
N SER A 30 -4.41 13.95 3.25
CA SER A 30 -3.83 13.61 1.96
C SER A 30 -2.57 12.77 2.08
N ILE A 31 -1.67 13.10 3.01
CA ILE A 31 -0.45 12.31 3.27
C ILE A 31 -0.80 10.88 3.69
N ALA A 32 -1.76 10.71 4.61
CA ALA A 32 -2.19 9.39 5.06
C ALA A 32 -2.75 8.54 3.93
N VAL A 33 -3.62 9.13 3.10
CA VAL A 33 -4.24 8.46 1.95
C VAL A 33 -3.20 8.11 0.88
N ILE A 34 -2.31 9.04 0.53
CA ILE A 34 -1.23 8.82 -0.43
C ILE A 34 -0.28 7.71 0.05
N GLY A 35 0.15 7.76 1.31
CA GLY A 35 1.01 6.74 1.90
C GLY A 35 0.39 5.34 1.86
N LEU A 36 -0.90 5.24 2.19
CA LEU A 36 -1.68 4.01 2.09
C LEU A 36 -1.73 3.49 0.64
N TYR A 37 -2.07 4.35 -0.32
CA TYR A 37 -2.17 3.95 -1.73
C TYR A 37 -0.81 3.53 -2.31
N ILE A 38 0.28 4.21 -1.94
CA ILE A 38 1.63 3.79 -2.33
C ILE A 38 1.93 2.39 -1.80
N ALA A 39 1.64 2.13 -0.52
CA ALA A 39 1.86 0.81 0.08
C ALA A 39 1.05 -0.29 -0.63
N TYR A 40 -0.19 0.00 -1.02
CA TYR A 40 -1.05 -0.96 -1.71
C TYR A 40 -0.69 -1.19 -3.17
N ILE A 41 -0.21 -0.16 -3.87
CA ILE A 41 0.15 -0.30 -5.28
C ILE A 41 1.55 -0.87 -5.48
N LEU A 42 2.44 -0.75 -4.49
CA LEU A 42 3.81 -1.24 -4.57
C LEU A 42 3.91 -2.73 -4.98
N PRO A 43 3.18 -3.69 -4.38
CA PRO A 43 3.23 -5.08 -4.82
C PRO A 43 2.71 -5.27 -6.26
N VAL A 44 1.74 -4.45 -6.70
CA VAL A 44 1.25 -4.48 -8.09
C VAL A 44 2.35 -4.01 -9.04
N ILE A 45 3.06 -2.93 -8.70
CA ILE A 45 4.21 -2.43 -9.47
C ILE A 45 5.31 -3.49 -9.52
N LEU A 46 5.71 -4.04 -8.38
CA LEU A 46 6.77 -5.06 -8.29
C LEU A 46 6.42 -6.30 -9.13
N ARG A 47 5.17 -6.75 -9.09
CA ARG A 47 4.68 -7.84 -9.94
C ARG A 47 4.81 -7.52 -11.44
N ARG A 48 4.59 -6.26 -11.85
CA ARG A 48 4.71 -5.85 -13.25
C ARG A 48 6.16 -5.67 -13.69
N LEU A 49 7.03 -5.20 -12.80
CA LEU A 49 8.46 -5.07 -13.04
C LEU A 49 9.18 -6.41 -13.07
N ASN A 50 8.67 -7.41 -12.36
CA ASN A 50 9.26 -8.75 -12.26
C ASN A 50 8.29 -9.83 -12.79
N ALA A 51 7.67 -9.56 -13.94
CA ALA A 51 6.62 -10.41 -14.50
C ALA A 51 7.10 -11.84 -14.82
N ASP A 52 8.35 -11.98 -15.26
CA ASP A 52 8.91 -13.27 -15.71
C ASP A 52 9.16 -14.25 -14.55
N ASN A 53 9.40 -13.75 -13.34
CA ASN A 53 9.66 -14.56 -12.15
C ASN A 53 8.39 -14.75 -11.28
N PHE A 54 7.25 -14.23 -11.72
CA PHE A 54 6.01 -14.30 -10.96
C PHE A 54 5.27 -15.61 -11.22
N HIS A 55 5.19 -16.46 -10.20
CA HIS A 55 4.39 -17.67 -10.23
C HIS A 55 2.95 -17.35 -9.82
N ALA A 56 1.99 -17.64 -10.70
CA ALA A 56 0.58 -17.43 -10.40
C ALA A 56 0.11 -18.47 -9.39
N GLY A 57 -0.50 -18.01 -8.30
CA GLY A 57 -1.15 -18.90 -7.33
C GLY A 57 -2.44 -19.53 -7.87
N PRO A 58 -3.07 -20.43 -7.09
CA PRO A 58 -4.29 -21.16 -7.47
C PRO A 58 -5.44 -20.26 -7.93
N TRP A 59 -5.50 -19.04 -7.39
CA TRP A 59 -6.39 -18.00 -7.85
C TRP A 59 -5.62 -16.92 -8.63
N HIS A 60 -6.06 -16.67 -9.86
CA HIS A 60 -5.53 -15.60 -10.69
C HIS A 60 -6.59 -15.03 -11.63
N LEU A 61 -6.45 -13.75 -11.98
CA LEU A 61 -7.31 -13.10 -12.97
C LEU A 61 -6.98 -13.46 -14.43
N GLY A 62 -5.99 -14.35 -14.65
CA GLY A 62 -5.53 -14.74 -15.99
C GLY A 62 -5.16 -13.53 -16.83
N ARG A 63 -5.69 -13.45 -18.06
CA ARG A 63 -5.44 -12.36 -19.01
C ARG A 63 -5.82 -10.97 -18.49
N TRP A 64 -6.77 -10.86 -17.56
CA TRP A 64 -7.24 -9.60 -16.99
C TRP A 64 -6.29 -9.02 -15.95
N SER A 65 -5.37 -9.83 -15.44
CA SER A 65 -4.45 -9.38 -14.41
C SER A 65 -3.58 -8.19 -14.84
N THR A 66 -3.07 -8.23 -16.07
CA THR A 66 -2.22 -7.19 -16.63
C THR A 66 -2.95 -5.86 -16.87
N PRO A 67 -4.06 -5.79 -17.62
CA PRO A 67 -4.77 -4.54 -17.84
C PRO A 67 -5.29 -3.92 -16.54
N ILE A 68 -5.87 -4.72 -15.63
CA ILE A 68 -6.34 -4.21 -14.33
C ILE A 68 -5.18 -3.67 -13.49
N GLY A 69 -4.03 -4.35 -13.51
CA GLY A 69 -2.84 -3.88 -12.81
C GLY A 69 -2.36 -2.51 -13.28
N TRP A 70 -2.31 -2.29 -14.60
CA TRP A 70 -1.94 -0.98 -15.16
C TRP A 70 -2.97 0.11 -14.88
N ILE A 71 -4.26 -0.20 -14.99
CA ILE A 71 -5.34 0.72 -14.63
C ILE A 71 -5.21 1.14 -13.16
N ALA A 72 -4.96 0.20 -12.26
CA ALA A 72 -4.74 0.50 -10.85
C ALA A 72 -3.53 1.41 -10.61
N ILE A 73 -2.41 1.17 -11.30
CA ILE A 73 -1.21 2.01 -11.19
C ILE A 73 -1.51 3.44 -11.65
N VAL A 74 -2.12 3.58 -12.84
CA VAL A 74 -2.47 4.89 -13.40
C VAL A 74 -3.46 5.62 -12.49
N TRP A 75 -4.45 4.91 -11.96
CA TRP A 75 -5.43 5.47 -11.03
C TRP A 75 -4.77 5.99 -9.75
N VAL A 76 -3.85 5.21 -9.16
CA VAL A 76 -3.13 5.63 -7.94
C VAL A 76 -2.24 6.85 -8.20
N VAL A 77 -1.56 6.90 -9.35
CA VAL A 77 -0.78 8.09 -9.74
C VAL A 77 -1.70 9.30 -9.90
N PHE A 78 -2.84 9.14 -10.58
CA PHE A 78 -3.81 10.19 -10.80
C PHE A 78 -4.36 10.78 -9.48
N ILE A 79 -4.85 9.93 -8.57
CA ILE A 79 -5.39 10.40 -7.28
C ILE A 79 -4.30 11.01 -6.39
N THR A 80 -3.05 10.52 -6.48
CA THR A 80 -1.92 11.11 -5.75
C THR A 80 -1.68 12.55 -6.18
N VAL A 81 -1.66 12.82 -7.49
CA VAL A 81 -1.54 14.18 -8.03
C VAL A 81 -2.74 15.02 -7.62
N LEU A 82 -3.96 14.48 -7.68
CA LEU A 82 -5.17 15.19 -7.28
C LEU A 82 -5.11 15.64 -5.81
N PHE A 83 -4.69 14.76 -4.90
CA PHE A 83 -4.54 15.09 -3.47
C PHE A 83 -3.41 16.08 -3.17
N MET A 84 -2.50 16.30 -4.12
CA MET A 84 -1.41 17.28 -4.02
C MET A 84 -1.82 18.69 -4.46
N LEU A 85 -2.95 18.84 -5.14
CA LEU A 85 -3.40 20.15 -5.64
C LEU A 85 -3.95 21.05 -4.52
N PRO A 86 -3.86 22.38 -4.66
CA PRO A 86 -4.55 23.32 -3.78
C PRO A 86 -6.07 23.16 -3.89
N GLN A 87 -6.76 23.18 -2.75
CA GLN A 87 -8.22 23.01 -2.68
C GLN A 87 -8.98 24.33 -2.72
N VAL A 88 -8.29 25.45 -2.54
CA VAL A 88 -8.91 26.78 -2.45
C VAL A 88 -8.11 27.79 -3.26
N TRP A 89 -8.81 28.80 -3.78
CA TRP A 89 -8.24 29.96 -4.45
C TRP A 89 -8.60 31.24 -3.66
N PRO A 90 -7.70 32.22 -3.53
CA PRO A 90 -6.34 32.27 -4.06
C PRO A 90 -5.32 31.42 -3.27
N VAL A 91 -4.24 30.99 -3.95
CA VAL A 91 -3.13 30.26 -3.32
C VAL A 91 -2.21 31.25 -2.61
N THR A 92 -2.17 31.15 -1.28
CA THR A 92 -1.30 31.90 -0.37
C THR A 92 -0.48 30.92 0.48
N ARG A 93 0.36 31.41 1.38
CA ARG A 93 1.12 30.54 2.30
C ARG A 93 0.20 29.72 3.20
N ASP A 94 -0.91 30.30 3.65
CA ASP A 94 -1.82 29.62 4.57
C ASP A 94 -2.77 28.65 3.86
N THR A 95 -2.97 28.82 2.54
CA THR A 95 -3.88 28.00 1.73
C THR A 95 -3.18 27.03 0.79
N PHE A 96 -1.85 27.06 0.74
CA PHE A 96 -1.06 26.10 -0.03
C PHE A 96 -1.15 24.70 0.57
N ASN A 97 -1.40 23.71 -0.27
CA ASN A 97 -1.40 22.32 0.14
C ASN A 97 0.06 21.81 0.27
N TYR A 98 0.53 21.65 1.50
CA TYR A 98 1.91 21.22 1.80
C TYR A 98 2.16 19.71 1.62
N THR A 99 1.15 18.93 1.21
CA THR A 99 1.28 17.48 0.95
C THR A 99 2.47 17.10 0.06
N PRO A 100 2.73 17.77 -1.10
CA PRO A 100 3.84 17.38 -1.97
C PRO A 100 5.20 17.50 -1.29
N VAL A 101 5.38 18.54 -0.47
CA VAL A 101 6.62 18.80 0.28
C VAL A 101 6.83 17.70 1.31
N ALA A 102 5.79 17.38 2.09
CA ALA A 102 5.87 16.34 3.11
C ALA A 102 6.13 14.95 2.50
N VAL A 103 5.42 14.58 1.44
CA VAL A 103 5.63 13.31 0.72
C VAL A 103 7.03 13.24 0.14
N GLY A 104 7.52 14.31 -0.49
CA GLY A 104 8.88 14.40 -1.02
C GLY A 104 9.94 14.23 0.07
N ALA A 105 9.75 14.84 1.24
CA ALA A 105 10.65 14.69 2.39
C ALA A 105 10.71 13.26 2.90
N VAL A 106 9.56 12.56 2.98
CA VAL A 106 9.50 11.15 3.39
C VAL A 106 10.24 10.25 2.40
N PHE A 107 10.02 10.43 1.09
CA PHE A 107 10.74 9.66 0.07
C PHE A 107 12.24 9.92 0.09
N LEU A 108 12.65 11.19 0.21
CA LEU A 108 14.05 11.55 0.32
C LEU A 108 14.69 10.92 1.55
N PHE A 109 14.03 10.99 2.70
CA PHE A 109 14.49 10.34 3.93
C PHE A 109 14.63 8.82 3.74
N ALA A 110 13.61 8.16 3.18
CA ALA A 110 13.64 6.73 2.94
C ALA A 110 14.77 6.33 1.99
N TRP A 111 15.00 7.11 0.92
CA TRP A 111 16.09 6.89 -0.02
C TRP A 111 17.46 7.07 0.63
N ILE A 112 17.68 8.15 1.39
CA ILE A 112 18.92 8.37 2.14
C ILE A 112 19.15 7.23 3.14
N TYR A 113 18.13 6.87 3.91
CA TYR A 113 18.20 5.80 4.90
C TYR A 113 18.55 4.45 4.26
N TRP A 114 17.96 4.16 3.09
CA TRP A 114 18.29 2.97 2.30
C TRP A 114 19.75 2.95 1.87
N MET A 115 20.25 4.06 1.32
CA MET A 115 21.62 4.18 0.82
C MET A 115 22.67 4.11 1.93
N VAL A 116 22.40 4.73 3.07
CA VAL A 116 23.35 4.85 4.18
C VAL A 116 23.36 3.61 5.08
N SER A 117 22.19 3.00 5.34
CA SER A 117 22.06 1.95 6.35
C SER A 117 21.27 0.73 5.88
N ALA A 118 20.01 0.91 5.47
CA ALA A 118 19.08 -0.21 5.39
C ALA A 118 19.52 -1.31 4.42
N ARG A 119 20.15 -0.95 3.29
CA ARG A 119 20.65 -1.93 2.30
C ARG A 119 21.69 -2.92 2.83
N HIS A 120 22.35 -2.61 3.96
CA HIS A 120 23.41 -3.46 4.53
C HIS A 120 22.88 -4.56 5.45
N TRP A 121 21.68 -4.39 6.02
CA TRP A 121 21.13 -5.33 7.01
C TRP A 121 19.70 -5.78 6.71
N PHE A 122 18.97 -5.11 5.82
CA PHE A 122 17.62 -5.51 5.43
C PHE A 122 17.66 -6.89 4.76
N LYS A 123 17.08 -7.89 5.43
CA LYS A 123 16.75 -9.18 4.85
C LYS A 123 15.34 -9.07 4.31
N GLY A 124 15.14 -9.50 3.06
CA GLY A 124 13.83 -9.48 2.40
C GLY A 124 12.74 -10.23 3.18
N PRO A 125 11.50 -10.25 2.67
CA PRO A 125 10.38 -10.89 3.34
C PRO A 125 10.75 -12.31 3.80
N ARG A 126 10.65 -12.57 5.10
CA ARG A 126 10.84 -13.91 5.65
C ARG A 126 9.53 -14.66 5.43
N VAL A 127 9.60 -15.77 4.70
CA VAL A 127 8.47 -16.68 4.55
C VAL A 127 8.05 -17.14 5.95
N GLN A 128 6.78 -16.94 6.29
CA GLN A 128 6.22 -17.27 7.60
C GLN A 128 5.60 -18.67 7.52
N GLY A 129 6.37 -19.67 7.93
CA GLY A 129 6.01 -21.10 7.92
C GLY A 129 7.22 -21.95 7.53
N SER A 130 7.38 -23.13 8.12
CA SER A 130 8.29 -24.13 7.55
C SER A 130 7.75 -24.59 6.19
N GLU A 131 8.63 -25.08 5.31
CA GLU A 131 8.20 -25.61 4.01
C GLU A 131 7.15 -26.73 4.19
N GLU A 132 7.34 -27.58 5.19
CA GLU A 132 6.38 -28.61 5.60
C GLU A 132 5.03 -28.06 6.07
N GLU A 133 5.00 -26.94 6.83
CA GLU A 133 3.75 -26.31 7.27
C GLU A 133 2.99 -25.70 6.09
N LEU A 134 3.71 -25.08 5.14
CA LEU A 134 3.09 -24.51 3.92
C LEU A 134 2.55 -25.61 3.01
N GLU A 135 3.30 -26.69 2.82
CA GLU A 135 2.86 -27.88 2.07
C GLU A 135 1.65 -28.55 2.73
N ALA A 136 1.61 -28.63 4.06
CA ALA A 136 0.47 -29.16 4.79
C ALA A 136 -0.79 -28.30 4.58
N ILE A 137 -0.66 -26.97 4.66
CA ILE A 137 -1.75 -26.02 4.38
C ILE A 137 -2.23 -26.15 2.92
N GLU A 138 -1.30 -26.28 1.96
CA GLU A 138 -1.64 -26.46 0.55
C GLU A 138 -2.37 -27.79 0.30
N ARG A 139 -1.92 -28.87 0.96
CA ARG A 139 -2.59 -30.17 0.91
C ARG A 139 -4.00 -30.11 1.49
N ASP A 140 -4.19 -29.44 2.61
CA ASP A 140 -5.52 -29.30 3.21
C ASP A 140 -6.45 -28.46 2.33
N LEU A 141 -5.96 -27.38 1.72
CA LEU A 141 -6.73 -26.55 0.79
C LEU A 141 -7.11 -27.30 -0.50
N THR A 142 -6.21 -28.13 -1.05
CA THR A 142 -6.50 -28.94 -2.25
C THR A 142 -7.53 -30.03 -1.96
N VAL A 143 -7.48 -30.66 -0.78
CA VAL A 143 -8.50 -31.62 -0.33
C VAL A 143 -9.85 -30.93 -0.20
N VAL A 144 -9.94 -29.79 0.51
CA VAL A 144 -11.20 -29.03 0.63
C VAL A 144 -11.75 -28.65 -0.75
N GLY A 145 -10.90 -28.10 -1.64
CA GLY A 145 -11.30 -27.74 -3.00
C GLY A 145 -11.85 -28.92 -3.81
N SER A 146 -11.21 -30.09 -3.72
CA SER A 146 -11.68 -31.31 -4.38
C SER A 146 -13.03 -31.79 -3.84
N THR A 147 -13.25 -31.70 -2.53
CA THR A 147 -14.49 -32.14 -1.87
C THR A 147 -15.66 -31.23 -2.24
N THR A 148 -15.45 -29.91 -2.25
CA THR A 148 -16.45 -28.92 -2.69
C THR A 148 -16.79 -29.08 -4.17
N SER A 149 -15.78 -29.33 -5.03
CA SER A 149 -16.02 -29.56 -6.46
C SER A 149 -16.80 -30.85 -6.72
N ALA A 150 -16.51 -31.93 -5.99
CA ALA A 150 -17.21 -33.20 -6.14
C ALA A 150 -18.68 -33.11 -5.70
N ALA A 151 -18.95 -32.42 -4.58
CA ALA A 151 -20.32 -32.17 -4.11
C ALA A 151 -21.14 -31.35 -5.11
N ALA A 152 -20.57 -30.31 -5.71
CA ALA A 152 -21.25 -29.46 -6.70
C ALA A 152 -21.50 -30.14 -8.06
N SER A 153 -20.84 -31.28 -8.34
CA SER A 153 -21.01 -32.03 -9.59
C SER A 153 -22.07 -33.13 -9.49
N ALA A 154 -22.55 -33.42 -8.27
CA ALA A 154 -23.52 -34.46 -7.95
C ALA A 154 -24.96 -33.93 -7.85
N GLU A 155 -25.14 -32.61 -7.93
CA GLU A 155 -26.43 -31.89 -8.03
C GLU A 155 -26.72 -31.51 -9.50
#